data_AF-X1DD54-F1
#
_entry.id   AF-X1DD54-F1
#
_cell.length_a   1.000
_cell.length_b   1.000
_cell.length_c   1.000
_cell.angle_alpha   90.00
_cell.angle_beta   90.00
_cell.angle_gamma   90.00
#
_symmetry.space_group_name_H-M   'P 1'
#
loop_
_entity.id
_entity.type
_entity.pdbx_description
1 polymer ?
#
loop_
_entity_poly.entity_id
_entity_poly.type
_entity_poly.pdbx_seq_one_letter_code
_entity_poly.pdbx_strand_id
1 'polypeptide(L)'
;ILIDEKFRDKVVKGIEYPVVRLFWQKEFLKYPDRFLAEVISPLQNKIGAFLTNLPIRNIVGQTKSSFDLEKTINKGGIFIANLSKGLLGEDVASLLGSLLITKFELAAMKRASLVEEKRSDFFLYIDEFQSFTTQS
;
A
#
# COMPACT_ATOMS: atom_id res chain seq x y z
N ILE A 1 2.52 16.41 -5.62
CA ILE A 1 3.18 15.11 -5.86
C ILE A 1 3.16 14.76 -7.36
N LEU A 2 2.02 14.43 -7.97
CA LEU A 2 1.97 14.06 -9.40
C LEU A 2 2.08 15.23 -10.40
N ILE A 3 1.75 16.43 -9.93
CA ILE A 3 1.89 17.70 -10.67
C ILE A 3 3.31 18.28 -10.59
N ASP A 4 4.15 17.77 -9.69
CA ASP A 4 5.53 18.22 -9.55
C ASP A 4 6.40 17.42 -10.52
N GLU A 5 6.86 18.09 -11.57
CA GLU A 5 7.68 17.50 -12.63
C GLU A 5 9.00 16.92 -12.09
N LYS A 6 9.69 17.63 -11.20
CA LYS A 6 10.96 17.16 -10.63
C LYS A 6 10.77 15.89 -9.80
N PHE A 7 9.68 15.85 -9.02
CA PHE A 7 9.32 14.66 -8.27
C PHE A 7 8.97 13.50 -9.21
N ARG A 8 8.14 13.74 -10.23
CA ARG A 8 7.72 12.73 -11.20
C ARG A 8 8.92 12.14 -11.93
N ASP A 9 9.82 12.97 -12.44
CA ASP A 9 11.01 12.52 -13.15
C ASP A 9 11.91 11.63 -12.29
N LYS A 10 12.04 11.97 -10.99
CA LYS A 10 12.78 11.13 -10.04
C LYS A 10 12.14 9.75 -9.89
N VAL A 11 10.81 9.67 -9.80
CA VAL A 11 10.08 8.40 -9.66
C VAL A 11 10.13 7.59 -10.95
N VAL A 12 9.91 8.22 -12.11
CA VAL A 12 9.87 7.57 -13.43
C VAL A 12 11.20 6.89 -13.78
N LYS A 13 12.33 7.45 -13.33
CA LYS A 13 13.67 6.83 -13.49
C LYS A 13 13.77 5.45 -12.83
N GLY A 14 13.00 5.19 -11.77
CA GLY A 14 12.98 3.90 -11.06
C GLY A 14 12.02 2.87 -11.64
N ILE A 15 11.22 3.21 -12.66
CA ILE A 15 10.24 2.29 -13.24
C ILE A 15 10.96 1.32 -14.17
N GLU A 16 11.01 0.03 -13.82
CA GLU A 16 11.67 -1.02 -14.63
C GLU A 16 10.88 -1.35 -15.90
N TYR A 17 9.55 -1.33 -15.84
CA TYR A 17 8.67 -1.73 -16.94
C TYR A 17 8.58 -0.63 -18.03
N PRO A 18 9.02 -0.90 -19.28
CA PRO A 18 9.08 0.11 -20.34
C PRO A 18 7.72 0.73 -20.68
N VAL A 19 6.65 -0.06 -20.67
CA VAL A 19 5.29 0.42 -21.00
C VAL A 19 4.80 1.46 -20.00
N VAL A 20 4.98 1.17 -18.70
CA VAL A 20 4.60 2.10 -17.64
C VAL A 20 5.45 3.37 -17.71
N ARG A 21 6.76 3.23 -17.99
CA ARG A 21 7.65 4.38 -18.17
C ARG A 21 7.21 5.24 -19.36
N LEU A 22 6.84 4.64 -20.48
CA LEU A 22 6.39 5.33 -21.69
C LEU A 22 5.13 6.16 -21.43
N PHE A 23 4.16 5.60 -20.70
CA PHE A 23 2.95 6.32 -20.30
C PHE A 23 3.32 7.64 -19.59
N TRP A 24 4.15 7.57 -18.54
CA TRP A 24 4.53 8.76 -17.76
C TRP A 24 5.38 9.77 -18.54
N GLN A 25 6.21 9.29 -19.47
CA GLN A 25 7.11 10.16 -20.26
C GLN A 25 6.45 10.76 -21.51
N LYS A 26 5.41 10.14 -22.07
CA LYS A 26 4.84 10.56 -23.36
C LYS A 26 3.34 10.81 -23.33
N GLU A 27 2.57 9.97 -22.66
CA GLU A 27 1.10 10.06 -22.70
C GLU A 27 0.59 11.03 -21.65
N PHE A 28 1.08 10.91 -20.41
CA PHE A 28 0.70 11.77 -19.30
C PHE A 28 0.99 13.26 -19.58
N LEU A 29 2.10 13.55 -20.28
CA LEU A 29 2.47 14.93 -20.63
C LEU A 29 1.60 15.55 -21.72
N LYS A 30 0.80 14.77 -22.45
CA LYS A 30 -0.11 15.28 -23.49
C LYS A 30 -1.45 15.73 -22.93
N TYR A 31 -1.74 15.45 -21.66
CA TYR A 31 -3.01 15.80 -21.06
C TYR A 31 -3.10 17.31 -20.80
N PRO A 32 -4.23 17.96 -21.15
CA PRO A 32 -4.45 19.36 -20.79
C PRO A 32 -4.48 19.55 -19.27
N ASP A 33 -4.00 20.69 -18.78
CA ASP A 33 -3.90 20.98 -17.33
C ASP A 33 -5.23 20.82 -16.58
N ARG A 34 -6.36 21.21 -17.21
CA ARG A 34 -7.70 21.03 -16.63
C ARG A 34 -8.05 19.56 -16.45
N PHE A 35 -7.76 18.73 -17.45
CA PHE A 35 -7.99 17.31 -17.38
C PHE A 35 -7.07 16.63 -16.36
N LEU A 36 -5.81 17.05 -16.29
CA LEU A 36 -4.88 16.58 -15.25
C LEU A 36 -5.40 16.89 -13.85
N ALA A 37 -5.88 18.10 -13.60
CA ALA A 37 -6.44 18.49 -12.31
C ALA A 37 -7.63 17.60 -11.91
N GLU A 38 -8.54 17.31 -12.84
CA GLU A 38 -9.70 16.45 -12.60
C GLU A 38 -9.31 15.00 -12.33
N VAL A 39 -8.38 14.43 -13.10
CA VAL A 39 -7.95 13.03 -12.95
C VAL A 39 -7.12 12.84 -11.68
N ILE A 40 -6.29 13.82 -11.32
CA ILE A 40 -5.38 13.73 -10.17
C ILE A 40 -6.09 14.07 -8.85
N SER A 41 -7.09 14.95 -8.86
CA SER A 41 -7.76 15.44 -7.65
C SER A 41 -8.33 14.32 -6.76
N PRO A 42 -9.06 13.30 -7.26
CA PRO A 42 -9.54 12.19 -6.44
C PRO A 42 -8.41 11.41 -5.75
N LEU A 43 -7.30 11.22 -6.45
CA LEU A 43 -6.12 10.53 -5.91
C LEU A 43 -5.41 11.38 -4.84
N GLN A 44 -5.28 12.68 -5.08
CA GLN A 44 -4.73 13.61 -4.10
C GLN A 44 -5.60 13.74 -2.86
N ASN A 45 -6.93 13.74 -3.01
CA ASN A 45 -7.84 13.82 -1.87
C ASN A 45 -7.74 12.57 -1.00
N LYS A 46 -7.70 11.38 -1.62
CA LYS A 46 -7.52 10.12 -0.89
C LYS A 46 -6.14 10.05 -0.22
N ILE A 47 -5.04 10.24 -0.97
CA ILE A 47 -3.68 10.18 -0.41
C ILE A 47 -3.43 11.30 0.62
N GLY A 48 -3.92 12.50 0.33
CA GLY A 48 -3.78 13.68 1.18
C GLY A 48 -4.41 13.47 2.55
N ALA A 49 -5.64 12.92 2.60
CA ALA A 49 -6.29 12.57 3.85
C ALA A 49 -5.50 11.55 4.70
N PHE A 50 -4.69 10.69 4.08
CA PHE A 50 -3.82 9.77 4.82
C PHE A 50 -2.54 10.43 5.34
N LEU A 51 -1.94 11.32 4.54
CA LEU A 51 -0.69 11.98 4.91
C LEU A 51 -0.86 13.10 5.94
N THR A 52 -2.08 13.57 6.18
CA THR A 52 -2.39 14.56 7.23
C THR A 52 -2.37 13.93 8.63
N ASN A 53 -2.61 12.62 8.76
CA ASN A 53 -2.48 11.90 10.02
C ASN A 53 -1.00 11.54 10.28
N LEU A 54 -0.40 12.15 11.31
CA LEU A 54 1.03 11.99 11.64
C LEU A 54 1.45 10.51 11.85
N PRO A 55 0.76 9.72 12.69
CA PRO A 55 1.02 8.28 12.80
C PRO A 55 1.09 7.57 11.45
N ILE A 56 0.14 7.83 10.55
CA ILE A 56 0.08 7.17 9.24
C ILE A 56 1.19 7.60 8.33
N ARG A 57 1.42 8.91 8.22
CA ARG A 57 2.54 9.44 7.46
C ARG A 57 3.87 8.82 7.91
N ASN A 58 4.03 8.59 9.21
CA ASN A 58 5.23 7.96 9.75
C ASN A 58 5.33 6.45 9.46
N ILE A 59 4.23 5.77 9.14
CA ILE A 59 4.23 4.36 8.73
C ILE A 59 4.41 4.24 7.21
N VAL A 60 3.53 4.87 6.43
CA VAL A 60 3.49 4.70 4.95
C VAL A 60 4.50 5.56 4.21
N GLY A 61 4.99 6.64 4.81
CA GLY A 61 5.95 7.56 4.21
C GLY A 61 7.40 7.07 4.25
N GLN A 62 7.67 5.88 4.79
CA GLN A 62 9.02 5.34 4.92
C GLN A 62 9.52 4.78 3.58
N THR A 63 10.79 5.06 3.27
CA THR A 63 11.43 4.56 2.04
C THR A 63 11.78 3.07 2.10
N LYS A 64 11.88 2.52 3.30
CA LYS A 64 12.12 1.09 3.56
C LYS A 64 11.15 0.62 4.62
N SER A 65 10.57 -0.56 4.41
CA SER A 65 9.77 -1.23 5.43
C SER A 65 10.68 -1.71 6.56
N SER A 66 10.24 -1.55 7.81
CA SER A 66 10.93 -2.09 8.99
C SER A 66 10.69 -3.58 9.19
N PHE A 67 9.73 -4.17 8.46
CA PHE A 67 9.36 -5.57 8.53
C PHE A 67 9.16 -6.18 7.13
N ASP A 68 9.26 -7.51 7.06
CA ASP A 68 9.07 -8.29 5.85
C ASP A 68 8.08 -9.43 6.15
N LEU A 69 6.86 -9.32 5.63
CA LEU A 69 5.79 -10.28 5.90
C LEU A 69 6.04 -11.64 5.24
N GLU A 70 6.72 -11.70 4.09
CA GLU A 70 7.07 -12.98 3.46
C GLU A 70 8.07 -13.73 4.34
N LYS A 71 9.06 -13.01 4.87
CA LYS A 71 9.99 -13.58 5.84
C LYS A 71 9.30 -13.97 7.15
N THR A 72 8.39 -13.14 7.65
CA THR A 72 7.64 -13.42 8.89
C THR A 72 6.83 -14.71 8.76
N ILE A 73 6.03 -14.85 7.69
CA ILE A 73 5.21 -16.04 7.47
C ILE A 73 6.08 -17.29 7.32
N ASN A 74 7.14 -17.23 6.49
CA ASN A 74 7.95 -18.41 6.19
C ASN A 74 8.91 -18.82 7.31
N LYS A 75 9.16 -17.96 8.30
CA LYS A 75 10.06 -18.24 9.43
C LYS A 75 9.34 -18.43 10.77
N GLY A 76 8.00 -18.53 10.74
CA GLY A 76 7.20 -18.65 11.97
C GLY A 76 7.29 -17.43 12.88
N GLY A 77 7.50 -16.24 12.30
CA GLY A 77 7.55 -15.00 13.05
C GLY A 77 6.16 -14.58 13.54
N ILE A 78 6.13 -13.82 14.64
CA ILE A 78 4.91 -13.26 15.21
C ILE A 78 4.81 -11.79 14.80
N PHE A 79 3.66 -11.39 14.24
CA PHE A 79 3.35 -10.01 13.89
C PHE A 79 2.13 -9.55 14.68
N ILE A 80 2.27 -8.42 15.38
CA ILE A 80 1.20 -7.81 16.16
C ILE A 80 1.04 -6.37 15.66
N ALA A 81 -0.18 -6.01 15.25
CA ALA A 81 -0.53 -4.64 14.88
C ALA A 81 -1.64 -4.14 15.81
N ASN A 82 -1.36 -3.04 16.51
CA ASN A 82 -2.38 -2.33 17.28
C ASN A 82 -3.11 -1.35 16.36
N LEU A 83 -4.35 -1.70 15.97
CA LEU A 83 -5.22 -0.91 15.11
C LEU A 83 -6.37 -0.25 15.91
N SER A 84 -6.13 0.11 17.16
CA SER A 84 -7.15 0.74 18.00
C SER A 84 -7.76 1.98 17.34
N LYS A 85 -9.06 1.92 17.01
CA LYS A 85 -9.82 3.05 16.44
C LYS A 85 -9.76 4.30 17.32
N GLY A 86 -9.72 4.13 18.63
CA GLY A 86 -9.61 5.26 19.58
C GLY A 86 -8.26 5.98 19.52
N LEU A 87 -7.19 5.26 19.14
CA LEU A 87 -5.85 5.83 19.00
C LEU A 87 -5.62 6.40 17.60
N LEU A 88 -6.08 5.70 16.57
CA LEU A 88 -5.75 5.98 15.17
C LEU A 88 -6.84 6.77 14.43
N GLY A 89 -8.07 6.75 14.92
CA GLY A 89 -9.27 7.11 14.16
C GLY A 89 -9.83 5.92 13.37
N GLU A 90 -11.13 5.94 13.11
CA GLU A 90 -11.84 4.81 12.49
C GLU A 90 -11.41 4.55 11.04
N ASP A 91 -11.47 5.57 10.18
CA ASP A 91 -11.09 5.45 8.75
C ASP A 91 -9.65 4.96 8.60
N VAL A 92 -8.77 5.45 9.46
CA VAL A 92 -7.34 5.15 9.45
C VAL A 92 -7.08 3.71 9.90
N ALA A 93 -7.70 3.30 11.00
CA ALA A 93 -7.61 1.92 11.46
C ALA A 93 -8.13 0.96 10.39
N SER A 94 -9.30 1.26 9.81
CA SER A 94 -9.91 0.47 8.73
C SER A 94 -8.99 0.33 7.52
N LEU A 95 -8.38 1.43 7.07
CA LEU A 95 -7.41 1.38 5.97
C LEU A 95 -6.18 0.56 6.33
N LEU A 96 -5.53 0.82 7.47
CA LEU A 96 -4.32 0.08 7.83
C LEU A 96 -4.59 -1.42 7.96
N GLY A 97 -5.72 -1.78 8.55
CA GLY A 97 -6.15 -3.18 8.65
C GLY A 97 -6.34 -3.80 7.27
N SER A 98 -7.10 -3.16 6.38
CA SER A 98 -7.29 -3.68 5.02
C SER A 98 -5.96 -3.80 4.24
N LEU A 99 -5.07 -2.81 4.34
CA LEU A 99 -3.73 -2.87 3.73
C LEU A 99 -2.89 -4.02 4.29
N LEU A 100 -2.90 -4.23 5.60
CA LEU A 100 -2.18 -5.33 6.24
C LEU A 100 -2.74 -6.68 5.79
N ILE A 101 -4.07 -6.85 5.79
CA ILE A 101 -4.74 -8.07 5.33
C ILE A 101 -4.35 -8.39 3.89
N THR A 102 -4.47 -7.41 2.98
CA THR A 102 -4.07 -7.59 1.58
C THR A 102 -2.58 -7.93 1.46
N LYS A 103 -1.71 -7.34 2.29
CA LYS A 103 -0.28 -7.68 2.29
C LYS A 103 -0.01 -9.10 2.76
N PHE A 104 -0.72 -9.59 3.78
CA PHE A 104 -0.65 -10.98 4.22
C PHE A 104 -1.15 -11.92 3.13
N GLU A 105 -2.27 -11.59 2.48
CA GLU A 105 -2.82 -12.34 1.36
C GLU A 105 -1.81 -12.46 0.20
N LEU A 106 -1.23 -11.33 -0.25
CA LEU A 106 -0.21 -11.33 -1.29
C LEU A 106 1.04 -12.13 -0.89
N ALA A 107 1.48 -12.04 0.37
CA ALA A 107 2.60 -12.80 0.87
C ALA A 107 2.30 -14.32 0.91
N ALA A 108 1.06 -14.69 1.23
CA ALA A 108 0.60 -16.07 1.14
C ALA A 108 0.54 -16.57 -0.31
N MET A 109 0.00 -15.78 -1.24
CA MET A 109 -0.09 -16.14 -2.66
C MET A 109 1.30 -16.37 -3.29
N LYS A 110 2.33 -15.60 -2.90
CA LYS A 110 3.70 -15.79 -3.38
C LYS A 110 4.27 -17.18 -3.06
N ARG A 111 3.74 -17.85 -2.03
CA ARG A 111 4.13 -19.21 -1.64
C ARG A 111 3.63 -20.29 -2.60
N ALA A 112 2.83 -19.92 -3.61
CA ALA A 112 2.48 -20.81 -4.72
C ALA A 112 3.72 -21.39 -5.45
N SER A 113 4.86 -20.67 -5.40
CA SER A 113 6.15 -21.11 -5.94
C SER A 113 6.87 -22.17 -5.10
N LEU A 114 6.46 -22.39 -3.84
CA LEU A 114 7.04 -23.37 -2.93
C LEU A 114 6.29 -24.70 -3.04
N VAL A 115 7.01 -25.82 -2.91
CA VAL A 115 6.39 -27.16 -2.71
C VAL A 115 5.68 -27.22 -1.36
N GLU A 116 4.61 -28.01 -1.28
CA GLU A 116 3.71 -28.07 -0.12
C GLU A 116 4.46 -28.37 1.19
N GLU A 117 5.44 -29.26 1.17
CA GLU A 117 6.21 -29.66 2.36
C GLU A 117 7.09 -28.53 2.92
N LYS A 118 7.38 -27.52 2.09
CA LYS A 118 8.14 -26.32 2.51
C LYS A 118 7.23 -25.18 2.94
N ARG A 119 5.90 -25.36 2.87
CA ARG A 119 4.94 -24.34 3.26
C ARG A 119 4.64 -24.47 4.75
N SER A 120 5.27 -23.64 5.58
CA SER A 120 4.92 -23.53 7.00
C SER A 120 3.51 -22.95 7.20
N ASP A 121 2.69 -23.58 8.03
CA ASP A 121 1.37 -23.03 8.38
C ASP A 121 1.52 -21.67 9.07
N PHE A 122 0.59 -20.76 8.79
CA PHE A 122 0.47 -19.49 9.49
C PHE A 122 -1.00 -19.18 9.73
N PHE A 123 -1.26 -18.47 10.82
CA PHE A 123 -2.60 -18.07 11.22
C PHE A 123 -2.67 -16.55 11.26
N LEU A 124 -3.72 -15.99 10.67
CA LEU A 124 -4.02 -14.55 10.71
C LEU A 124 -5.29 -14.35 11.53
N TYR A 125 -5.12 -13.84 12.74
CA TYR A 125 -6.23 -13.48 13.62
C TYR A 125 -6.51 -11.99 13.49
N ILE A 126 -7.76 -11.66 13.22
CA ILE A 126 -8.22 -10.27 13.03
C ILE A 126 -9.42 -10.09 13.95
N ASP A 127 -9.23 -9.28 14.99
CA ASP A 127 -10.35 -8.82 15.79
C ASP A 127 -11.17 -7.80 14.99
N GLU A 128 -12.49 -7.74 15.20
CA GLU A 128 -13.38 -6.80 14.50
C GLU A 128 -13.28 -6.87 12.96
N PHE A 129 -13.18 -8.07 12.38
CA PHE A 129 -12.96 -8.29 10.94
C PHE A 129 -13.89 -7.50 9.99
N GLN A 130 -15.15 -7.31 10.38
CA GLN A 130 -16.13 -6.46 9.68
C GLN A 130 -15.67 -5.02 9.46
N SER A 131 -14.79 -4.50 10.32
CA SER A 131 -14.26 -3.14 10.23
C SER A 131 -13.20 -2.97 9.12
N PHE A 132 -12.69 -4.08 8.58
CA PHE A 132 -11.56 -4.09 7.64
C PHE A 132 -11.90 -4.71 6.27
N THR A 133 -13.10 -5.27 6.14
CA THR A 133 -13.58 -5.83 4.88
C THR A 133 -14.57 -4.89 4.22
N THR A 134 -14.50 -4.82 2.89
CA THR A 134 -15.59 -4.23 2.12
C THR A 134 -16.64 -5.31 1.90
N GLN A 135 -17.91 -5.02 2.21
CA GLN A 135 -19.01 -5.87 1.76
C GLN A 135 -18.93 -5.93 0.23
N SER A 136 -18.56 -7.08 -0.31
CA SER A 136 -18.59 -7.35 -1.75
C SER A 136 -20.00 -7.66 -2.19
#